data_AF-A0A1I2FQH8-F1
#
_entry.id   AF-A0A1I2FQH8-F1
#
_cell.length_a   1.000
_cell.length_b   1.000
_cell.length_c   1.000
_cell.angle_alpha   90.00
_cell.angle_beta   90.00
_cell.angle_gamma   90.00
#
_symmetry.space_group_name_H-M   'P 1'
#
loop_
_entity.id
_entity.type
_entity.pdbx_description
1 polymer ?
#
loop_
_entity_poly.entity_id
_entity_poly.type
_entity_poly.pdbx_seq_one_letter_code
_entity_poly.pdbx_strand_id
1 'polypeptide(L)' 'MDDQKAEIMRKIKDYGIIKDPQWLDRPDELVPMWVMFEAIIRLIERFDPPNRPYD' A
#
# COMPACT_ATOMS: atom_id res chain seq x y z
N MET A 1 -4.00 5.21 -19.35
CA MET A 1 -4.82 4.84 -18.17
C MET A 1 -4.24 3.59 -17.52
N ASP A 2 -3.91 2.55 -18.29
CA ASP A 2 -3.34 1.30 -17.75
C ASP A 2 -1.88 1.42 -17.27
N ASP A 3 -1.04 2.21 -17.96
CA ASP A 3 0.38 2.36 -17.58
C ASP A 3 0.57 2.99 -16.19
N GLN A 4 -0.25 3.99 -15.86
CA GLN A 4 -0.20 4.66 -14.56
C GLN A 4 -0.67 3.74 -13.42
N LYS A 5 -1.69 2.89 -13.67
CA LYS A 5 -2.12 1.86 -12.73
C LYS A 5 -1.01 0.82 -12.52
N ALA A 6 -0.35 0.38 -13.58
CA ALA A 6 0.74 -0.59 -13.51
C ALA A 6 1.93 -0.05 -12.70
N GLU A 7 2.27 1.24 -12.86
CA GLU A 7 3.34 1.87 -12.10
C GLU A 7 2.99 1.97 -10.61
N ILE A 8 1.75 2.33 -10.27
CA ILE A 8 1.26 2.36 -8.89
C ILE A 8 1.30 0.97 -8.26
N MET A 9 0.85 -0.05 -8.98
CA MET A 9 0.88 -1.45 -8.51
C MET A 9 2.29 -1.96 -8.25
N ARG A 10 3.22 -1.63 -9.14
CA ARG A 10 4.64 -1.94 -8.96
C ARG A 10 5.19 -1.25 -7.71
N LYS A 11 4.90 0.04 -7.52
CA LYS A 11 5.31 0.78 -6.32
C LYS A 11 4.74 0.14 -5.05
N ILE A 12 3.44 -0.19 -5.01
CA ILE A 12 2.82 -0.82 -3.83
C ILE A 12 3.45 -2.19 -3.52
N LYS A 13 3.78 -2.98 -4.56
CA LYS A 13 4.48 -4.26 -4.44
C LYS A 13 5.90 -4.07 -3.88
N ASP A 14 6.65 -3.12 -4.43
CA ASP A 14 8.00 -2.78 -3.98
C ASP A 14 8.02 -2.21 -2.55
N TYR A 15 6.94 -1.53 -2.14
CA TYR A 15 6.80 -0.98 -0.78
C TYR A 15 6.39 -2.01 0.27
N GLY A 16 5.95 -3.21 -0.12
CA GLY A 16 5.51 -4.25 0.82
C GLY A 16 4.31 -3.83 1.69
N ILE A 17 3.53 -2.85 1.24
CA ILE A 17 2.37 -2.30 1.97
C ILE A 17 1.27 -3.35 2.07
N ILE A 18 1.10 -4.15 1.02
CA ILE A 18 0.13 -5.24 0.97
C ILE A 18 0.88 -6.54 1.22
N LYS A 19 0.58 -7.20 2.35
CA LYS A 19 1.21 -8.47 2.77
C LYS A 19 0.78 -9.67 1.92
N ASP A 20 -0.40 -9.60 1.33
CA ASP A 20 -0.98 -10.69 0.57
C ASP A 20 -0.91 -10.38 -0.94
N PRO A 21 -0.08 -11.09 -1.71
CA PRO A 21 0.13 -10.83 -3.13
C PRO A 21 -1.14 -10.95 -3.99
N GLN A 22 -2.14 -11.70 -3.54
CA GLN A 22 -3.36 -11.95 -4.33
C GLN A 22 -4.12 -10.65 -4.67
N TRP A 23 -4.06 -9.65 -3.80
CA TRP A 23 -4.71 -8.36 -3.98
C TRP A 23 -3.95 -7.48 -4.99
N LEU A 24 -2.63 -7.68 -5.08
CA LEU A 24 -1.76 -7.01 -6.06
C LEU A 24 -1.80 -7.67 -7.44
N ASP A 25 -2.42 -8.84 -7.57
CA ASP A 25 -2.63 -9.43 -8.90
C ASP A 25 -3.97 -8.97 -9.50
N ARG A 26 -4.82 -8.29 -8.71
CA ARG A 26 -6.19 -7.91 -9.08
C ARG A 26 -6.59 -6.51 -8.57
N PRO A 27 -6.02 -5.44 -9.13
CA PRO A 27 -6.25 -4.06 -8.65
C PRO A 27 -7.70 -3.58 -8.81
N ASP A 28 -8.43 -4.17 -9.75
CA ASP A 28 -9.78 -3.75 -10.11
C ASP A 28 -10.86 -4.56 -9.36
N GLU A 29 -10.47 -5.55 -8.55
CA GLU A 29 -11.39 -6.29 -7.69
C GLU A 29 -11.67 -5.54 -6.39
N LEU A 30 -12.91 -5.67 -5.90
CA LEU A 30 -13.31 -5.09 -4.61
C LEU A 30 -12.57 -5.80 -3.48
N VAL A 31 -11.96 -5.00 -2.60
CA VAL A 31 -11.25 -5.51 -1.43
C VAL A 31 -12.03 -5.24 -0.13
N PRO A 32 -11.93 -6.13 0.88
CA PRO A 32 -12.48 -5.88 2.19
C PRO A 32 -11.93 -4.58 2.77
N MET A 33 -12.79 -3.82 3.44
CA MET A 33 -12.43 -2.51 3.98
C MET A 33 -11.25 -2.55 4.95
N TRP A 34 -11.11 -3.65 5.72
CA TRP A 34 -9.99 -3.83 6.64
C TRP A 34 -8.63 -3.89 5.93
N VAL A 35 -8.57 -4.43 4.70
CA VAL A 35 -7.35 -4.48 3.88
C VAL A 35 -6.92 -3.07 3.48
N MET A 36 -7.89 -2.23 3.06
CA MET A 36 -7.63 -0.82 2.74
C MET A 36 -7.13 -0.06 3.96
N PHE A 37 -7.73 -0.29 5.13
CA PHE A 37 -7.29 0.35 6.37
C PHE A 37 -5.87 -0.07 6.77
N GLU A 38 -5.51 -1.35 6.66
CA GLU A 38 -4.13 -1.79 6.93
C GLU A 38 -3.13 -1.12 5.98
N ALA A 39 -3.47 -1.02 4.68
CA ALA A 39 -2.63 -0.35 3.70
C ALA A 39 -2.42 1.14 4.01
N ILE A 40 -3.49 1.85 4.40
CA ILE A 40 -3.43 3.27 4.77
C ILE A 40 -2.60 3.49 6.04
N ILE A 41 -2.79 2.65 7.07
CA ILE A 41 -2.01 2.75 8.32
C ILE A 41 -0.53 2.58 8.04
N ARG A 42 -0.14 1.55 7.27
CA ARG A 42 1.26 1.31 6.86
C ARG A 42 1.84 2.48 6.08
N LEU A 43 1.03 3.11 5.23
CA LEU A 43 1.45 4.28 4.45
C LEU A 43 1.74 5.46 5.39
N ILE A 44 0.85 5.72 6.35
CA ILE A 44 1.01 6.79 7.35
C ILE A 44 2.25 6.55 8.22
N GLU A 45 2.43 5.35 8.77
CA GLU A 45 3.59 4.97 9.59
C GLU A 45 4.93 5.16 8.84
N ARG A 46 4.92 5.04 7.51
CA ARG A 46 6.12 5.24 6.68
C ARG A 46 6.42 6.72 6.45
N PHE A 47 5.40 7.55 6.23
CA PHE A 47 5.56 8.99 6.03
C PHE A 47 5.86 9.73 7.34
N ASP A 48 5.30 9.25 8.44
CA ASP A 48 5.52 9.77 9.77
C ASP A 48 5.92 8.65 10.73
N PRO A 49 7.21 8.22 10.68
CA PRO A 49 7.69 7.17 11.56
C PRO A 49 7.58 7.63 13.01
N PRO A 50 6.93 6.84 13.90
CA PRO A 50 6.66 7.26 15.29
C PRO A 50 7.93 7.44 16.14
N ASN A 51 9.08 7.01 15.63
CA ASN A 51 10.39 7.11 16.29
C ASN A 51 11.29 8.17 15.64
N ARG A 52 10.77 9.36 15.34
CA ARG A 52 11.68 10.51 15.13
C ARG A 52 12.25 10.90 16.49
N PRO A 53 13.58 10.88 16.69
CA PRO A 53 14.17 11.56 17.83
C PRO A 53 13.68 13.00 17.80
N TYR A 54 13.17 13.51 18.92
CA TYR A 54 12.90 14.93 19.06
C TYR A 54 14.25 15.65 18.90
N ASP A 55 14.42 16.37 17.79
CA ASP A 55 15.48 17.35 17.59
C ASP A 55 14.96 18.73 18.00
#